data_AF-X1RJH7-F1
#
_entry.id   AF-X1RJH7-F1
#
_cell.length_a   1.000
_cell.length_b   1.000
_cell.length_c   1.000
_cell.angle_alpha   90.00
_cell.angle_beta   90.00
_cell.angle_gamma   90.00
#
_symmetry.space_group_name_H-M   'P 1'
#
loop_
_entity.id
_entity.type
_entity.pdbx_description
1 polymer ?
#
loop_
_entity_poly.entity_id
_entity_poly.type
_entity_poly.pdbx_seq_one_letter_code
_entity_poly.pdbx_strand_id
1 'polypeptide(L)'
;HQDQLICPEGYSSIGKTPYENGYLYYFSPYFCRDCERKKKCRLNKDRARIYLSNSHLLFIKTNPEENRKALEKRKRIEAKFGEAKKHYQMARAKYRGRWRVAIQVFMTFI
;
A
#
# COMPACT_ATOMS: atom_id res chain seq x y z
N HIS A 1 21.58 1.28 0.23
CA HIS A 1 21.08 1.01 -1.13
C HIS A 1 20.37 2.25 -1.66
N GLN A 2 20.70 2.70 -2.87
CA GLN A 2 19.94 3.76 -3.56
C GLN A 2 18.67 3.15 -4.14
N ASP A 3 17.50 3.55 -3.64
CA ASP A 3 16.21 3.20 -4.24
C ASP A 3 16.07 3.97 -5.57
N GLN A 4 16.28 3.32 -6.71
CA GLN A 4 16.15 3.90 -8.06
C GLN A 4 15.15 3.11 -8.89
N LEU A 5 14.44 3.80 -9.79
CA LEU A 5 13.60 3.16 -10.79
C LEU A 5 14.35 3.05 -12.11
N ILE A 6 14.24 1.91 -12.78
CA ILE A 6 14.84 1.65 -14.08
C ILE A 6 13.70 1.61 -15.11
N CYS A 7 13.83 2.37 -16.19
CA CYS A 7 12.86 2.33 -17.28
C CYS A 7 13.10 1.10 -18.18
N PRO A 8 12.14 0.71 -19.05
CA PRO A 8 12.32 -0.41 -19.97
C PRO A 8 13.49 -0.27 -20.94
N GLU A 9 13.96 0.95 -21.20
CA GLU A 9 15.15 1.25 -22.03
C GLU A 9 16.45 1.22 -21.20
N GLY A 10 16.40 0.89 -19.92
CA GLY A 10 17.57 0.75 -19.04
C GLY A 10 18.02 2.02 -18.32
N TYR A 11 17.44 3.19 -18.60
CA TYR A 11 17.80 4.43 -17.90
C TYR A 11 17.26 4.46 -16.47
N SER A 12 18.07 4.97 -15.54
CA SER A 12 17.71 5.12 -14.13
C SER A 12 17.10 6.49 -13.81
N SER A 13 16.24 6.54 -12.80
CA SER A 13 15.71 7.78 -12.25
C SER A 13 16.83 8.65 -11.65
N ILE A 14 16.81 9.96 -11.92
CA ILE A 14 17.81 10.90 -11.37
C ILE A 14 17.65 11.03 -9.85
N GLY A 15 16.41 11.04 -9.38
CA GLY A 15 16.12 11.25 -7.99
C GLY A 15 14.65 11.03 -7.67
N LYS A 16 14.33 11.27 -6.41
CA LYS A 16 12.98 11.17 -5.87
C LYS A 16 12.70 12.34 -4.95
N THR A 17 11.44 12.76 -4.94
CA THR A 17 10.93 13.78 -4.01
C THR A 17 9.81 13.17 -3.17
N PRO A 18 9.73 13.45 -1.86
CA PRO A 18 8.57 13.07 -1.06
C PRO A 18 7.31 13.70 -1.65
N TYR A 19 6.25 12.91 -1.78
CA TYR A 19 4.96 13.40 -2.29
C TYR A 19 3.84 12.60 -1.62
N GLU A 20 2.97 13.30 -0.88
CA GLU A 20 1.88 12.70 -0.09
C GLU A 20 2.38 11.50 0.76
N ASN A 21 1.78 10.32 0.58
CA ASN A 21 2.11 9.07 1.27
C ASN A 21 3.08 8.20 0.46
N GLY A 22 4.03 8.82 -0.26
CA GLY A 22 4.96 8.11 -1.12
C GLY A 22 6.08 8.99 -1.65
N TYR A 23 6.61 8.59 -2.79
CA TYR A 23 7.70 9.28 -3.47
C TYR A 23 7.39 9.45 -4.95
N LEU A 24 7.75 10.60 -5.49
CA LEU A 24 7.69 10.89 -6.91
C LEU A 24 9.10 10.82 -7.49
N TYR A 25 9.32 9.79 -8.30
CA TYR A 25 10.56 9.55 -9.02
C TYR A 25 10.53 10.26 -10.35
N TYR A 26 11.63 10.92 -10.71
CA TYR A 26 11.72 11.66 -11.97
C TYR A 26 12.95 11.26 -12.77
N PHE A 27 12.75 11.16 -14.08
CA PHE A 27 13.80 10.82 -15.04
C PHE A 27 14.40 12.08 -15.68
N SER A 28 15.56 11.90 -16.29
CA SER A 28 16.18 12.96 -17.08
C SER A 28 15.33 13.31 -18.28
N PRO A 29 15.02 14.59 -18.52
CA PRO A 29 14.37 14.98 -19.76
C PRO A 29 15.25 14.67 -20.99
N TYR A 30 16.58 14.69 -20.83
CA TYR A 30 17.51 14.34 -21.91
C TYR A 30 17.28 12.92 -22.43
N PHE A 31 17.14 11.93 -21.54
CA PHE A 31 16.85 10.56 -21.96
C PHE A 31 15.42 10.37 -22.49
N CYS A 32 14.45 11.17 -22.02
CA CYS A 32 13.05 11.05 -22.44
C CYS A 32 12.76 11.72 -23.80
N ARG A 33 13.47 12.78 -24.19
CA ARG A 33 13.22 13.54 -25.42
C ARG A 33 13.41 12.71 -26.69
N ASP A 34 14.53 11.98 -26.73
CA ASP A 34 14.95 11.18 -27.90
C ASP A 34 14.56 9.70 -27.78
N CYS A 35 13.78 9.35 -26.74
CA CYS A 35 13.31 7.99 -26.55
C CYS A 35 12.27 7.60 -27.62
N GLU A 36 12.51 6.51 -28.33
CA GLU A 36 11.57 5.95 -29.32
C GLU A 36 10.22 5.57 -28.70
N ARG A 37 10.23 5.15 -27.43
CA ARG A 37 9.03 4.79 -26.67
C ARG A 37 8.32 5.98 -26.02
N LYS A 38 8.72 7.23 -26.29
CA LYS A 38 8.11 8.42 -25.67
C LYS A 38 6.58 8.48 -25.78
N LYS A 39 6.01 7.98 -26.89
CA LYS A 39 4.56 7.92 -27.12
C LYS A 39 3.83 6.97 -26.15
N LYS A 40 4.53 5.95 -25.63
CA LYS A 40 4.00 5.00 -24.65
C LYS A 40 4.29 5.41 -23.20
N CYS A 41 5.22 6.34 -22.99
CA CYS A 41 5.54 6.86 -21.66
C CYS A 41 4.54 7.94 -21.24
N ARG A 42 4.08 7.89 -19.99
CA ARG A 42 3.35 9.01 -19.38
C ARG A 42 4.34 10.12 -18.99
N LEU A 43 4.65 10.97 -19.96
CA LEU A 43 5.47 12.15 -19.74
C LEU A 43 4.62 13.26 -19.12
N ASN A 44 5.18 13.96 -18.14
CA ASN A 44 4.63 15.22 -17.65
C ASN A 44 5.58 16.33 -18.08
N LYS A 45 5.12 17.16 -19.02
CA LYS A 45 5.94 18.11 -19.79
C LYS A 45 7.02 17.38 -20.59
N ASP A 46 8.27 17.41 -20.13
CA ASP A 46 9.46 16.95 -20.84
C ASP A 46 10.09 15.69 -20.26
N ARG A 47 9.55 15.15 -19.16
CA ARG A 47 10.14 14.02 -18.44
C ARG A 47 9.11 13.04 -17.90
N ALA A 48 9.52 11.79 -17.75
CA ALA A 48 8.72 10.80 -17.04
C ALA A 48 8.74 11.08 -15.52
N ARG A 49 7.55 11.02 -14.91
CA ARG A 49 7.35 11.11 -13.46
C ARG A 49 6.52 9.92 -13.02
N ILE A 50 7.02 9.17 -12.05
CA ILE A 50 6.36 7.96 -11.54
C ILE A 50 6.15 8.14 -10.05
N TYR A 51 4.88 8.13 -9.64
CA TYR A 51 4.51 8.09 -8.23
C TYR A 51 4.54 6.64 -7.72
N LEU A 52 5.15 6.45 -6.56
CA LEU A 52 5.20 5.16 -5.87
C LEU A 52 4.79 5.36 -4.41
N SER A 53 3.70 4.72 -3.99
CA SER A 53 3.22 4.84 -2.61
C SER A 53 4.11 4.08 -1.63
N ASN A 54 4.11 4.52 -0.36
CA ASN A 54 4.81 3.83 0.72
C ASN A 54 4.32 2.39 0.90
N SER A 55 3.02 2.12 0.73
CA SER A 55 2.47 0.77 0.78
C SER A 55 3.03 -0.14 -0.31
N HIS A 56 3.20 0.39 -1.53
CA HIS A 56 3.76 -0.38 -2.64
C HIS A 56 5.26 -0.61 -2.48
N LEU A 57 5.99 0.39 -1.97
CA LEU A 57 7.39 0.25 -1.58
C LEU A 57 7.59 -0.82 -0.51
N LEU A 58 6.73 -0.82 0.52
CA LEU A 58 6.72 -1.84 1.56
C LEU A 58 6.45 -3.21 0.95
N PHE A 59 5.45 -3.33 0.08
CA PHE A 59 5.15 -4.59 -0.62
C PHE A 59 6.36 -5.15 -1.38
N ILE A 60 7.06 -4.30 -2.15
CA ILE A 60 8.27 -4.70 -2.90
C ILE A 60 9.41 -5.12 -1.97
N LYS A 61 9.57 -4.43 -0.83
CA LYS A 61 10.63 -4.73 0.16
C LYS A 61 10.32 -5.97 1.01
N THR A 62 9.05 -6.35 1.13
CA THR A 62 8.64 -7.46 2.00
C THR A 62 8.90 -8.79 1.30
N ASN A 63 9.40 -9.77 2.05
CA ASN A 63 9.58 -11.13 1.54
C ASN A 63 8.20 -11.72 1.16
N PRO A 64 8.02 -12.23 -0.07
CA PRO A 64 6.74 -12.78 -0.51
C PRO A 64 6.23 -13.93 0.37
N GLU A 65 7.12 -14.74 0.93
CA GLU A 65 6.72 -15.85 1.80
C GLU A 65 6.17 -15.37 3.15
N GLU A 66 6.81 -14.38 3.75
CA GLU A 66 6.35 -13.78 5.00
C GLU A 66 5.02 -13.07 4.81
N ASN A 67 4.85 -12.36 3.69
CA ASN A 67 3.60 -11.71 3.34
C ASN A 67 2.47 -12.74 3.16
N ARG A 68 2.74 -13.87 2.49
CA ARG A 68 1.76 -14.97 2.37
C ARG A 68 1.33 -15.50 3.74
N LYS A 69 2.28 -15.79 4.63
CA LYS A 69 1.99 -16.23 6.01
C LYS A 69 1.18 -15.18 6.80
N ALA A 70 1.49 -13.90 6.63
CA ALA A 70 0.76 -12.81 7.26
C ALA A 70 -0.70 -12.73 6.75
N LEU A 71 -0.90 -12.86 5.43
CA LEU A 71 -2.24 -12.88 4.82
C LEU A 71 -3.06 -14.08 5.28
N GLU A 72 -2.46 -15.26 5.43
CA GLU A 72 -3.13 -16.44 5.98
C GLU A 72 -3.60 -16.22 7.44
N LYS A 73 -2.75 -15.64 8.28
CA LYS A 73 -3.13 -15.27 9.66
C LYS A 73 -4.28 -14.26 9.65
N ARG A 74 -4.21 -13.27 8.76
CA ARG A 74 -5.22 -12.21 8.62
C ARG A 74 -6.60 -12.77 8.26
N LYS A 75 -6.68 -13.78 7.40
CA LYS A 75 -7.94 -14.47 7.07
C LYS A 75 -8.62 -15.07 8.31
N ARG A 76 -7.86 -15.72 9.20
CA ARG A 76 -8.41 -16.30 10.44
C ARG A 76 -8.96 -15.23 11.38
N ILE A 77 -8.22 -14.12 11.49
CA ILE A 77 -8.62 -12.96 12.30
C ILE A 77 -9.93 -12.38 11.74
N GLU A 78 -9.99 -12.09 10.45
CA GLU A 78 -11.17 -11.53 9.79
C GLU A 78 -12.39 -12.45 9.86
N ALA A 79 -12.18 -13.78 9.76
CA ALA A 79 -13.24 -14.76 9.98
C ALA A 79 -13.83 -14.66 11.40
N LYS A 80 -12.97 -14.58 12.43
CA LYS A 80 -13.42 -14.41 13.82
C LYS A 80 -14.15 -13.08 14.05
N PHE A 81 -13.67 -11.99 13.44
CA PHE A 81 -14.39 -10.72 13.46
C PHE A 81 -15.73 -10.78 12.70
N GLY A 82 -15.81 -11.56 11.62
CA GLY A 82 -17.05 -11.80 10.88
C GLY A 82 -18.08 -12.55 11.73
N GLU A 83 -17.64 -13.61 12.41
CA GLU A 83 -18.43 -14.39 13.35
C GLU A 83 -18.97 -13.50 14.49
N ALA A 84 -18.09 -12.69 15.11
CA ALA A 84 -18.44 -11.68 16.11
C ALA A 84 -19.60 -10.78 15.65
N LYS A 85 -19.49 -10.24 14.44
CA LYS A 85 -20.47 -9.31 13.90
C LYS A 85 -21.80 -9.97 13.57
N LYS A 86 -21.77 -11.18 12.98
CA LYS A 86 -22.97 -11.89 12.51
C LYS A 86 -23.71 -12.61 13.63
N HIS A 87 -23.01 -13.41 14.42
CA HIS A 87 -23.63 -14.28 15.43
C HIS A 87 -23.76 -13.60 16.79
N TYR A 88 -22.84 -12.70 17.13
CA TYR A 88 -22.79 -12.03 18.44
C TYR A 88 -23.23 -10.56 18.38
N GLN A 89 -23.85 -10.14 17.28
CA GLN A 89 -24.39 -8.79 17.06
C GLN A 89 -23.40 -7.63 17.28
N MET A 90 -22.09 -7.90 17.18
CA MET A 90 -21.03 -6.91 17.39
C MET A 90 -20.90 -5.89 16.25
N ALA A 91 -21.79 -5.95 15.25
CA ALA A 91 -21.92 -4.88 14.27
C ALA A 91 -22.49 -3.60 14.87
N ARG A 92 -23.19 -3.68 16.01
CA ARG A 92 -23.81 -2.52 16.67
C ARG A 92 -23.39 -2.44 18.14
N ALA A 93 -23.06 -1.24 18.58
CA ALA A 93 -22.84 -0.96 19.99
C ALA A 93 -24.20 -0.76 20.68
N LYS A 94 -24.50 -1.61 21.67
CA LYS A 94 -25.67 -1.48 22.55
C LYS A 94 -25.43 -0.38 23.57
N TYR A 95 -24.20 -0.27 24.08
CA TYR A 95 -23.80 0.78 25.02
C TYR A 95 -23.04 1.91 24.34
N ARG A 96 -23.07 3.11 24.94
CA ARG A 96 -22.29 4.27 24.51
C ARG A 96 -21.08 4.47 25.42
N GLY A 97 -19.92 4.75 24.83
CA GLY A 97 -18.64 4.91 25.53
C GLY A 97 -17.77 3.65 25.48
N ARG A 98 -16.46 3.84 25.23
CA ARG A 98 -15.49 2.75 24.96
C ARG A 98 -15.47 1.66 26.03
N TRP A 99 -15.46 2.03 27.32
CA TRP A 99 -15.41 1.05 28.42
C TRP A 99 -16.68 0.20 28.50
N ARG A 100 -17.85 0.79 28.24
CA ARG A 100 -19.13 0.06 28.26
C ARG A 100 -19.27 -0.88 27.07
N VAL A 101 -18.78 -0.47 25.90
CA VAL A 101 -18.71 -1.36 24.72
C VAL A 101 -17.77 -2.54 24.99
N ALA A 102 -16.66 -2.35 25.70
CA ALA A 102 -15.80 -3.45 26.10
C ALA A 102 -16.55 -4.49 26.96
N ILE A 103 -17.40 -4.05 27.90
CA ILE A 103 -18.26 -4.95 28.69
C ILE A 103 -19.22 -5.74 27.78
N GLN A 104 -19.85 -5.09 26.80
CA GLN A 104 -20.67 -5.82 25.82
C GLN A 104 -19.84 -6.90 25.13
N VAL A 105 -18.63 -6.59 24.65
CA VAL A 105 -17.75 -7.59 24.03
C VAL A 105 -17.49 -8.75 24.99
N PHE A 106 -17.01 -8.48 26.21
CA PHE A 106 -16.69 -9.54 27.18
C PHE A 106 -17.90 -10.42 27.53
N MET A 107 -19.07 -9.82 27.75
CA MET A 107 -20.29 -10.56 28.13
C MET A 107 -20.87 -11.43 27.01
N THR A 108 -20.49 -11.18 25.75
CA THR A 108 -21.06 -11.91 24.60
C THR A 108 -20.12 -12.99 24.04
N PHE A 109 -18.86 -13.01 24.49
CA PHE A 109 -17.84 -14.00 24.11
C PHE A 109 -17.57 -15.05 25.21
N ILE A 110 -18.37 -15.09 26.28
CA ILE A 110 -18.46 -16.19 27.25
C ILE A 110 -19.32 -17.29 26.64
#